data_AF-A0A9W8XF88-F1
#
_entry.id   AF-A0A9W8XF88-F1
#
_cell.length_a   1.000
_cell.length_b   1.000
_cell.length_c   1.000
_cell.angle_alpha   90.00
_cell.angle_beta   90.00
_cell.angle_gamma   90.00
#
_symmetry.space_group_name_H-M   'P 1'
#
loop_
_entity.id
_entity.type
_entity.pdbx_description
1 polymer ?
#
loop_
_entity_poly.entity_id
_entity_poly.type
_entity_poly.pdbx_seq_one_letter_code
_entity_poly.pdbx_strand_id
1 'polypeptide(L)'
;MSTRTYEEKVRIHEQVRRMYDLKIGPLPATLFLGRRKPTLQDIINGTTWCIFVGGIPEEYDLSWYFLNYNDLAKFGFKARKSTDDEEKNLSRAIWYLGIDAKHSLSYKLEHSRLNMLCMLIAFALPGVDQVFEHEATSSFRGSYRMAWEQAIKHSSEEKDTRAQDYFLSSWNNNVWDVIIWKSGQRGVMKGAVEKLQKAVPPMPFAPKDFWKEADEQPVELRQKLVTLWAMRWLIHMDKEGKIAHQRTEDFLMSDERHQSEMADGIASMAGDIDELSYLDDPRIFHRLDLFNALMTPVEDDIQPLPPQEHTPWMDPSVAIDLVQGKLVNINGLVDAMSSMGM
;
A
#
# COMPACT_ATOMS: atom_id res chain seq x y z
N MET A 1 24.62 19.23 30.97
CA MET A 1 24.78 18.01 31.79
C MET A 1 23.40 17.43 31.97
N SER A 2 23.19 16.19 31.53
CA SER A 2 21.91 15.50 31.70
C SER A 2 21.64 15.29 33.18
N THR A 3 20.45 15.68 33.64
CA THR A 3 20.02 15.62 35.04
C THR A 3 19.47 14.25 35.44
N ARG A 4 19.42 13.29 34.51
CA ARG A 4 18.82 11.97 34.73
C ARG A 4 19.85 10.96 35.23
N THR A 5 19.44 10.18 36.21
CA THR A 5 20.19 9.01 36.70
C THR A 5 20.30 7.94 35.62
N TYR A 6 21.28 7.03 35.77
CA TYR A 6 21.44 5.90 34.86
C TYR A 6 20.18 5.02 34.80
N GLU A 7 19.58 4.73 35.96
CA GLU A 7 18.33 3.95 36.05
C GLU A 7 17.17 4.61 35.31
N GLU A 8 17.02 5.93 35.41
CA GLU A 8 16.01 6.68 34.65
C GLU A 8 16.24 6.60 33.14
N LYS A 9 17.51 6.64 32.69
CA LYS A 9 17.86 6.50 31.28
C LYS A 9 17.51 5.12 30.74
N VAL A 10 17.87 4.06 31.48
CA VAL A 10 17.51 2.68 31.13
C VAL A 10 16.00 2.54 30.99
N ARG A 11 15.23 3.01 31.97
CA ARG A 11 13.76 2.94 31.93
C ARG A 11 13.17 3.68 30.73
N ILE A 12 13.68 4.87 30.41
CA ILE A 12 13.24 5.63 29.23
C ILE A 12 13.58 4.86 27.95
N HIS A 13 14.79 4.30 27.84
CA HIS A 13 15.20 3.54 26.67
C HIS A 13 14.32 2.30 26.45
N GLU A 14 14.05 1.53 27.50
CA GLU A 14 13.13 0.37 27.43
C GLU A 14 11.73 0.79 26.98
N GLN A 15 11.22 1.90 27.50
CA GLN A 15 9.92 2.44 27.10
C GLN A 15 9.92 2.87 25.62
N VAL A 16 10.96 3.58 25.18
CA VAL A 16 11.13 4.01 23.78
C VAL A 16 11.16 2.80 22.85
N ARG A 17 11.95 1.78 23.19
CA ARG A 17 12.07 0.54 22.40
C ARG A 17 10.73 -0.18 22.32
N ARG A 18 10.02 -0.34 23.45
CA ARG A 18 8.67 -0.91 23.47
C ARG A 18 7.70 -0.15 22.56
N MET A 19 7.68 1.18 22.64
CA MET A 19 6.81 2.00 21.79
C MET A 19 7.18 1.88 20.30
N TYR A 20 8.48 1.84 19.99
CA TYR A 20 8.97 1.64 18.64
C TYR A 20 8.49 0.32 18.05
N ASP A 21 8.70 -0.79 18.75
CA ASP A 21 8.33 -2.12 18.25
C ASP A 21 6.82 -2.24 18.00
N LEU A 22 6.02 -1.71 18.94
CA LEU A 22 4.56 -1.70 18.81
C LEU A 22 4.09 -0.86 17.62
N LYS A 23 4.63 0.35 17.47
CA LYS A 23 4.13 1.31 16.49
C LYS A 23 4.65 1.06 15.08
N ILE A 24 5.92 0.69 14.91
CA ILE A 24 6.52 0.43 13.59
C ILE A 24 6.08 -0.93 13.02
N GLY A 25 5.70 -1.89 13.86
CA GLY A 25 5.26 -3.23 13.47
C GLY A 25 4.20 -3.27 12.34
N PRO A 26 3.07 -2.56 12.45
CA PRO A 26 2.02 -2.55 11.43
C PRO A 26 2.40 -1.90 10.09
N LEU A 27 3.34 -0.95 10.07
CA LEU A 27 3.69 -0.24 8.83
C LEU A 27 4.43 -1.15 7.84
N PRO A 28 4.04 -1.20 6.56
CA PRO A 28 4.79 -1.96 5.56
C PRO A 28 6.13 -1.30 5.23
N ALA A 29 7.20 -2.09 5.16
CA ALA A 29 8.55 -1.58 4.85
C ALA A 29 8.63 -0.89 3.46
N THR A 30 7.71 -1.24 2.55
CA THR A 30 7.62 -0.65 1.21
C THR A 30 7.23 0.84 1.19
N LEU A 31 6.81 1.39 2.33
CA LEU A 31 6.50 2.81 2.52
C LEU A 31 7.73 3.69 2.69
N PHE A 32 8.88 3.11 3.00
CA PHE A 32 10.06 3.88 3.36
C PHE A 32 11.13 3.82 2.27
N LEU A 33 12.04 4.79 2.30
CA LEU A 33 13.24 4.78 1.45
C LEU A 33 14.01 3.48 1.65
N GLY A 34 14.54 2.92 0.55
CA GLY A 34 15.27 1.66 0.58
C GLY A 34 14.45 0.42 0.97
N ARG A 35 13.12 0.54 1.11
CA ARG A 35 12.21 -0.56 1.45
C ARG A 35 12.53 -1.24 2.79
N ARG A 36 13.10 -0.50 3.73
CA ARG A 36 13.35 -0.92 5.12
C ARG A 36 12.58 -0.04 6.07
N LYS A 37 12.12 -0.57 7.20
CA LYS A 37 11.55 0.27 8.25
C LYS A 37 12.66 1.14 8.87
N PRO A 38 12.38 2.39 9.27
CA PRO A 38 13.35 3.21 9.98
C PRO A 38 13.67 2.52 11.30
N THR A 39 14.94 2.48 11.68
CA THR A 39 15.39 2.01 12.99
C THR A 39 15.02 3.01 14.08
N LEU A 40 15.13 2.61 15.33
CA LEU A 40 14.99 3.56 16.44
C LEU A 40 16.01 4.71 16.34
N GLN A 41 17.24 4.41 15.91
CA GLN A 41 18.29 5.40 15.69
C GLN A 41 17.94 6.37 14.55
N ASP A 42 17.29 5.89 13.49
CA ASP A 42 16.81 6.74 12.40
C ASP A 42 15.76 7.74 12.89
N ILE A 43 14.86 7.30 13.79
CA ILE A 43 13.81 8.13 14.40
C ILE A 43 14.42 9.15 15.34
N ILE A 44 15.31 8.74 16.24
CA ILE A 44 16.00 9.62 17.18
C ILE A 44 16.77 10.73 16.45
N ASN A 45 17.44 10.37 15.36
CA ASN A 45 18.24 11.33 14.58
C ASN A 45 17.41 12.13 13.58
N GLY A 46 16.14 11.78 13.35
CA GLY A 46 15.28 12.42 12.36
C GLY A 46 15.84 12.32 10.95
N THR A 47 16.28 11.13 10.55
CA THR A 47 16.90 10.91 9.23
C THR A 47 15.85 10.89 8.12
N THR A 48 16.30 11.01 6.86
CA THR A 48 15.42 10.88 5.69
C THR A 48 14.75 9.51 5.60
N TRP A 49 15.26 8.47 6.28
CA TRP A 49 14.65 7.14 6.33
C TRP A 49 13.28 7.11 7.02
N CYS A 50 12.95 8.14 7.81
CA CYS A 50 11.64 8.30 8.43
C CYS A 50 10.58 8.89 7.50
N ILE A 51 10.97 9.32 6.29
CA ILE A 51 10.08 9.94 5.31
C ILE A 51 9.41 8.83 4.49
N PHE A 52 8.08 8.90 4.39
CA PHE A 52 7.33 8.03 3.51
C PHE A 52 7.60 8.36 2.04
N VAL A 53 7.74 7.33 1.21
CA VAL A 53 7.92 7.46 -0.23
C VAL A 53 6.57 7.37 -0.95
N GLY A 54 6.47 8.06 -2.08
CA GLY A 54 5.26 8.07 -2.89
C GLY A 54 4.38 9.29 -2.65
N GLY A 55 3.20 9.29 -3.29
CA GLY A 55 2.20 10.35 -3.14
C GLY A 55 1.41 10.24 -1.83
N ILE A 56 2.08 10.06 -0.70
CA ILE A 56 1.47 10.10 0.64
C ILE A 56 1.39 11.58 1.08
N PRO A 57 0.19 12.08 1.41
CA PRO A 57 0.02 13.44 1.92
C PRO A 57 0.88 13.72 3.16
N GLU A 58 1.39 14.95 3.29
CA GLU A 58 2.27 15.35 4.40
C GLU A 58 1.59 15.30 5.76
N GLU A 59 0.28 15.47 5.79
CA GLU A 59 -0.53 15.35 7.01
C GLU A 59 -0.55 13.92 7.57
N TYR A 60 -0.20 12.91 6.77
CA TYR A 60 -0.12 11.51 7.18
C TYR A 60 1.33 11.05 7.35
N ASP A 61 2.18 11.91 7.92
CA ASP A 61 3.56 11.58 8.23
C ASP A 61 3.69 10.57 9.40
N LEU A 62 4.93 10.16 9.68
CA LEU A 62 5.19 9.19 10.73
C LEU A 62 4.82 9.73 12.13
N SER A 63 4.91 11.04 12.33
CA SER A 63 4.52 11.71 13.58
C SER A 63 3.01 11.59 13.79
N TRP A 64 2.22 11.94 12.77
CA TRP A 64 0.77 11.77 12.78
C TRP A 64 0.38 10.32 13.05
N TYR A 65 1.01 9.36 12.36
CA TYR A 65 0.74 7.94 12.57
C TYR A 65 0.99 7.51 14.02
N PHE A 66 2.10 7.94 14.63
CA PHE A 66 2.40 7.59 16.02
C PHE A 66 1.47 8.25 17.03
N LEU A 67 1.00 9.48 16.77
CA LEU A 67 0.02 10.18 17.60
C LEU A 67 -1.36 9.49 17.55
N ASN A 68 -1.76 9.00 16.37
CA ASN A 68 -3.08 8.40 16.13
C ASN A 68 -3.06 6.86 16.27
N TYR A 69 -2.01 6.28 16.85
CA TYR A 69 -1.84 4.83 16.90
C TYR A 69 -3.01 4.12 17.61
N ASN A 70 -3.50 4.65 18.73
CA ASN A 70 -4.58 4.02 19.49
C ASN A 70 -5.88 3.98 18.67
N ASP A 71 -6.21 5.05 17.95
CA ASP A 71 -7.40 5.10 17.10
C ASP A 71 -7.27 4.17 15.88
N LEU A 72 -6.08 4.12 15.27
CA LEU A 72 -5.76 3.16 14.21
C LEU A 72 -5.86 1.71 14.71
N ALA A 73 -5.37 1.42 15.91
CA ALA A 73 -5.46 0.12 16.56
C ALA A 73 -6.91 -0.25 16.91
N LYS A 74 -7.73 0.73 17.33
CA LYS A 74 -9.18 0.58 17.52
C LYS A 74 -9.89 0.27 16.20
N PHE A 75 -9.40 0.77 15.07
CA PHE A 75 -9.86 0.38 13.74
C PHE A 75 -9.36 -1.02 13.32
N GLY A 76 -8.46 -1.62 14.11
CA GLY A 76 -7.76 -2.85 13.76
C GLY A 76 -6.85 -2.67 12.54
N PHE A 77 -6.37 -1.43 12.30
CA PHE A 77 -5.60 -1.03 11.13
C PHE A 77 -6.28 -1.36 9.79
N LYS A 78 -7.62 -1.33 9.76
CA LYS A 78 -8.44 -1.59 8.57
C LYS A 78 -9.19 -0.34 8.16
N ALA A 79 -9.26 -0.09 6.86
CA ALA A 79 -10.06 1.00 6.35
C ALA A 79 -11.54 0.69 6.60
N ARG A 80 -12.29 1.70 7.04
CA ARG A 80 -13.70 1.58 7.40
C ARG A 80 -14.50 2.76 6.84
N LYS A 81 -15.75 2.53 6.48
CA LYS A 81 -16.66 3.63 6.12
C LYS A 81 -17.23 4.23 7.39
N SER A 82 -17.31 5.55 7.46
CA SER A 82 -17.89 6.25 8.61
C SER A 82 -18.63 7.52 8.20
N THR A 83 -19.61 7.92 9.02
CA THR A 83 -20.24 9.25 8.90
C THR A 83 -19.46 10.32 9.65
N ASP A 84 -18.64 9.93 10.63
CA ASP A 84 -17.79 10.83 11.41
C ASP A 84 -16.55 11.28 10.63
N ASP A 85 -16.18 12.56 10.73
CA ASP A 85 -15.10 13.13 9.92
C ASP A 85 -13.69 12.74 10.40
N GLU A 86 -13.50 12.53 11.71
CA GLU A 86 -12.23 12.05 12.26
C GLU A 86 -11.99 10.60 11.84
N GLU A 87 -13.03 9.76 11.93
CA GLU A 87 -13.00 8.37 11.47
C GLU A 87 -12.74 8.27 9.95
N LYS A 88 -13.33 9.16 9.14
CA LYS A 88 -13.01 9.26 7.70
C LYS A 88 -11.53 9.59 7.48
N ASN A 89 -10.97 10.49 8.28
CA ASN A 89 -9.56 10.87 8.16
C ASN A 89 -8.63 9.70 8.51
N LEU A 90 -8.94 8.92 9.55
CA LEU A 90 -8.22 7.69 9.87
C LEU A 90 -8.26 6.69 8.72
N SER A 91 -9.43 6.46 8.14
CA SER A 91 -9.58 5.56 6.99
C SER A 91 -8.80 6.04 5.77
N ARG A 92 -8.79 7.35 5.48
CA ARG A 92 -7.96 7.92 4.41
C ARG A 92 -6.48 7.63 4.64
N ALA A 93 -5.99 7.85 5.86
CA ALA A 93 -4.62 7.53 6.20
C ALA A 93 -4.29 6.04 6.02
N ILE A 94 -5.19 5.13 6.42
CA ILE A 94 -5.00 3.69 6.21
C ILE A 94 -4.85 3.34 4.71
N TRP A 95 -5.63 3.99 3.84
CA TRP A 95 -5.53 3.83 2.39
C TRP A 95 -4.19 4.33 1.82
N TYR A 96 -3.76 5.53 2.21
CA TYR A 96 -2.51 6.14 1.76
C TYR A 96 -1.28 5.37 2.25
N LEU A 97 -1.27 5.00 3.54
CA LEU A 97 -0.21 4.22 4.15
C LEU A 97 -0.27 2.74 3.75
N GLY A 98 -1.34 2.27 3.12
CA GLY A 98 -1.49 0.88 2.69
C GLY A 98 -1.30 -0.14 3.81
N ILE A 99 -1.62 0.23 5.05
CA ILE A 99 -1.51 -0.64 6.23
C ILE A 99 -2.54 -1.76 6.12
N ASP A 100 -3.73 -1.43 5.62
CA ASP A 100 -4.68 -2.42 5.18
C ASP A 100 -4.33 -2.89 3.77
N ALA A 101 -3.70 -4.05 3.68
CA ALA A 101 -3.34 -4.62 2.39
C ALA A 101 -4.54 -4.84 1.45
N LYS A 102 -5.76 -4.91 1.98
CA LYS A 102 -6.99 -5.09 1.18
C LYS A 102 -7.52 -3.76 0.62
N HIS A 103 -7.20 -2.64 1.27
CA HIS A 103 -7.67 -1.29 0.93
C HIS A 103 -6.46 -0.38 0.72
N SER A 104 -5.88 -0.44 -0.48
CA SER A 104 -4.72 0.38 -0.81
C SER A 104 -4.69 0.74 -2.29
N LEU A 105 -4.15 1.92 -2.59
CA LEU A 105 -3.84 2.37 -3.94
C LEU A 105 -2.45 1.93 -4.42
N SER A 106 -1.70 1.20 -3.58
CA SER A 106 -0.34 0.78 -3.89
C SER A 106 -0.31 -0.33 -4.93
N TYR A 107 0.27 -0.06 -6.11
CA TYR A 107 0.58 -1.08 -7.12
C TYR A 107 1.53 -2.18 -6.62
N LYS A 108 2.19 -1.97 -5.47
CA LYS A 108 3.08 -2.97 -4.84
C LYS A 108 2.30 -4.05 -4.09
N LEU A 109 1.02 -3.83 -3.75
CA LEU A 109 0.19 -4.79 -3.04
C LEU A 109 -0.65 -5.65 -4.00
N GLU A 110 -0.66 -6.96 -3.79
CA GLU A 110 -1.34 -7.94 -4.66
C GLU A 110 -2.85 -7.64 -4.78
N HIS A 111 -3.52 -7.38 -3.67
CA HIS A 111 -4.96 -7.06 -3.65
C HIS A 111 -5.31 -5.86 -4.53
N SER A 112 -4.49 -4.81 -4.48
CA SER A 112 -4.67 -3.60 -5.29
C SER A 112 -4.48 -3.91 -6.78
N ARG A 113 -3.42 -4.66 -7.13
CA ARG A 113 -3.16 -5.10 -8.52
C ARG A 113 -4.28 -5.95 -9.09
N LEU A 114 -4.79 -6.92 -8.33
CA LEU A 114 -5.87 -7.80 -8.78
C LEU A 114 -7.18 -7.05 -8.99
N ASN A 115 -7.52 -6.11 -8.10
CA ASN A 115 -8.67 -5.23 -8.28
C ASN A 115 -8.51 -4.36 -9.53
N MET A 116 -7.34 -3.75 -9.72
CA MET A 116 -7.07 -2.92 -10.89
C MET A 116 -7.16 -3.72 -12.19
N LEU A 117 -6.62 -4.93 -12.22
CA LEU A 117 -6.70 -5.80 -13.39
C LEU A 117 -8.17 -6.07 -13.78
N CYS A 118 -9.03 -6.39 -12.81
CA CYS A 118 -10.45 -6.60 -13.07
C CYS A 118 -11.12 -5.35 -13.64
N MET A 119 -10.78 -4.17 -13.10
CA MET A 119 -11.32 -2.90 -13.60
C MET A 119 -10.86 -2.60 -15.03
N LEU A 120 -9.58 -2.80 -15.34
CA LEU A 120 -9.05 -2.62 -16.69
C LEU A 120 -9.73 -3.56 -17.70
N ILE A 121 -9.92 -4.83 -17.35
CA ILE A 121 -10.62 -5.78 -18.21
C ILE A 121 -12.07 -5.35 -18.40
N ALA A 122 -12.74 -4.92 -17.34
CA ALA A 122 -14.10 -4.41 -17.44
C ALA A 122 -14.17 -3.17 -18.35
N PHE A 123 -13.21 -2.24 -18.28
CA PHE A 123 -13.16 -1.08 -19.18
C PHE A 123 -12.84 -1.44 -20.64
N ALA A 124 -12.09 -2.53 -20.88
CA ALA A 124 -11.78 -2.99 -22.23
C ALA A 124 -12.98 -3.67 -22.91
N LEU A 125 -13.98 -4.11 -22.14
CA LEU A 125 -15.11 -4.88 -22.65
C LEU A 125 -16.21 -3.98 -23.24
N PRO A 126 -16.66 -4.26 -24.48
CA PRO A 126 -17.86 -3.62 -25.01
C PRO A 126 -19.08 -4.08 -24.21
N GLY A 127 -20.00 -3.15 -23.89
CA GLY A 127 -21.22 -3.49 -23.15
C GLY A 127 -20.96 -3.95 -21.72
N VAL A 128 -19.91 -3.42 -21.09
CA VAL A 128 -19.53 -3.65 -19.69
C VAL A 128 -20.73 -3.72 -18.73
N ASP A 129 -21.67 -2.78 -18.84
CA ASP A 129 -22.85 -2.71 -17.94
C ASP A 129 -23.91 -3.79 -18.22
N GLN A 130 -23.81 -4.51 -19.35
CA GLN A 130 -24.64 -5.69 -19.66
C GLN A 130 -24.04 -6.98 -19.09
N VAL A 131 -22.72 -6.99 -18.85
CA VAL A 131 -21.99 -8.13 -18.28
C VAL A 131 -21.93 -8.05 -16.77
N PHE A 132 -21.74 -6.83 -16.25
CA PHE A 132 -21.62 -6.56 -14.82
C PHE A 132 -22.94 -5.95 -14.36
N GLU A 133 -23.65 -6.64 -13.48
CA GLU A 133 -25.08 -6.48 -13.16
C GLU A 133 -25.53 -5.08 -12.71
N HIS A 134 -24.62 -4.09 -12.59
CA HIS A 134 -24.93 -2.77 -12.10
C HIS A 134 -24.13 -1.64 -12.76
N GLU A 135 -24.78 -0.88 -13.65
CA GLU A 135 -24.35 0.46 -14.11
C GLU A 135 -23.95 1.36 -12.92
N ALA A 136 -24.58 1.16 -11.77
CA ALA A 136 -24.29 1.83 -10.50
C ALA A 136 -22.84 1.68 -10.00
N THR A 137 -22.05 0.73 -10.52
CA THR A 137 -20.63 0.56 -10.16
C THR A 137 -19.68 1.39 -11.03
N SER A 138 -20.15 1.96 -12.15
CA SER A 138 -19.30 2.64 -13.13
C SER A 138 -18.51 3.81 -12.52
N SER A 139 -19.18 4.66 -11.73
CA SER A 139 -18.54 5.79 -11.03
C SER A 139 -17.48 5.32 -10.02
N PHE A 140 -17.76 4.23 -9.29
CA PHE A 140 -16.81 3.65 -8.34
C PHE A 140 -15.54 3.14 -9.06
N ARG A 141 -15.72 2.35 -10.12
CA ARG A 141 -14.60 1.80 -10.92
C ARG A 141 -13.77 2.91 -11.56
N GLY A 142 -14.42 3.93 -12.12
CA GLY A 142 -13.76 5.07 -12.74
C GLY A 142 -12.92 5.86 -11.75
N SER A 143 -13.50 6.22 -10.59
CA SER A 143 -12.79 6.97 -9.56
C SER A 143 -11.64 6.18 -8.93
N TYR A 144 -11.80 4.88 -8.65
CA TYR A 144 -10.71 4.04 -8.15
C TYR A 144 -9.57 3.94 -9.16
N ARG A 145 -9.89 3.74 -10.45
CA ARG A 145 -8.89 3.72 -11.53
C ARG A 145 -8.09 5.01 -11.55
N MET A 146 -8.76 6.17 -11.59
CA MET A 146 -8.09 7.47 -11.63
C MET A 146 -7.20 7.69 -10.40
N ALA A 147 -7.70 7.39 -9.20
CA ALA A 147 -6.94 7.50 -7.96
C ALA A 147 -5.66 6.64 -7.97
N TRP A 148 -5.77 5.40 -8.46
CA TRP A 148 -4.67 4.46 -8.51
C TRP A 148 -3.64 4.82 -9.60
N GLU A 149 -4.08 5.24 -10.78
CA GLU A 149 -3.20 5.75 -11.84
C GLU A 149 -2.41 6.98 -11.33
N GLN A 150 -3.09 7.90 -10.65
CA GLN A 150 -2.48 9.09 -10.05
C GLN A 150 -1.45 8.71 -8.97
N ALA A 151 -1.78 7.76 -8.08
CA ALA A 151 -0.88 7.28 -7.04
C ALA A 151 0.44 6.69 -7.60
N ILE A 152 0.42 6.14 -8.81
CA ILE A 152 1.61 5.59 -9.46
C ILE A 152 2.42 6.69 -10.14
N LYS A 153 1.76 7.53 -10.95
CA LYS A 153 2.40 8.61 -11.71
C LYS A 153 3.13 9.59 -10.78
N HIS A 154 2.52 9.90 -9.63
CA HIS A 154 3.07 10.82 -8.64
C HIS A 154 3.81 10.11 -7.50
N SER A 155 4.30 8.89 -7.75
CA SER A 155 5.10 8.18 -6.75
C SER A 155 6.50 8.81 -6.53
N SER A 156 6.90 9.79 -7.35
CA SER A 156 8.20 10.46 -7.25
C SER A 156 8.16 12.00 -7.29
N GLU A 157 7.11 12.66 -7.80
CA GLU A 157 7.05 14.13 -7.92
C GLU A 157 5.61 14.69 -7.80
N GLU A 158 5.52 15.84 -7.11
CA GLU A 158 4.33 16.66 -6.72
C GLU A 158 3.08 15.96 -6.15
N LYS A 159 2.62 16.46 -5.00
CA LYS A 159 1.52 15.95 -4.15
C LYS A 159 0.12 16.22 -4.73
N ASP A 160 -0.10 15.98 -6.03
CA ASP A 160 -1.47 15.99 -6.50
C ASP A 160 -2.16 14.72 -6.01
N THR A 161 -3.00 14.88 -4.99
CA THR A 161 -3.78 13.82 -4.35
C THR A 161 -5.27 13.89 -4.73
N ARG A 162 -5.65 14.77 -5.66
CA ARG A 162 -7.05 15.12 -5.89
C ARG A 162 -7.91 13.93 -6.34
N ALA A 163 -7.45 13.05 -7.22
CA ALA A 163 -8.26 11.88 -7.60
C ALA A 163 -8.32 10.85 -6.47
N GLN A 164 -7.24 10.69 -5.69
CA GLN A 164 -7.24 9.87 -4.49
C GLN A 164 -8.27 10.39 -3.47
N ASP A 165 -8.25 11.69 -3.15
CA ASP A 165 -9.19 12.29 -2.19
C ASP A 165 -10.64 12.24 -2.68
N TYR A 166 -10.86 12.44 -3.98
CA TYR A 166 -12.17 12.27 -4.61
C TYR A 166 -12.66 10.83 -4.49
N PHE A 167 -11.81 9.84 -4.83
CA PHE A 167 -12.14 8.43 -4.69
C PHE A 167 -12.46 8.06 -3.24
N LEU A 168 -11.61 8.43 -2.28
CA LEU A 168 -11.80 8.07 -0.88
C LEU A 168 -13.07 8.69 -0.29
N SER A 169 -13.40 9.92 -0.71
CA SER A 169 -14.67 10.57 -0.36
C SER A 169 -15.86 9.85 -0.99
N SER A 170 -15.75 9.42 -2.25
CA SER A 170 -16.79 8.66 -2.95
C SER A 170 -16.99 7.26 -2.34
N TRP A 171 -15.90 6.53 -2.08
CA TRP A 171 -15.90 5.21 -1.45
C TRP A 171 -16.56 5.24 -0.08
N ASN A 172 -16.25 6.24 0.75
CA ASN A 172 -16.87 6.36 2.07
C ASN A 172 -18.40 6.57 1.99
N ASN A 173 -18.88 7.26 0.95
CA ASN A 173 -20.29 7.65 0.81
C ASN A 173 -21.11 6.70 -0.08
N ASN A 174 -20.50 5.65 -0.63
CA ASN A 174 -21.18 4.69 -1.48
C ASN A 174 -21.30 3.32 -0.80
N VAL A 175 -22.10 2.42 -1.40
CA VAL A 175 -22.23 1.04 -0.90
C VAL A 175 -21.08 0.13 -1.35
N TRP A 176 -20.44 0.46 -2.47
CA TRP A 176 -19.47 -0.40 -3.15
C TRP A 176 -18.11 -0.41 -2.47
N ASP A 177 -17.44 -1.54 -2.53
CA ASP A 177 -16.10 -1.72 -2.01
C ASP A 177 -15.21 -2.48 -2.99
N VAL A 178 -13.91 -2.47 -2.76
CA VAL A 178 -12.97 -3.32 -3.51
C VAL A 178 -13.19 -4.79 -3.20
N ILE A 179 -12.75 -5.66 -4.11
CA ILE A 179 -12.82 -7.11 -3.93
C ILE A 179 -11.81 -7.52 -2.86
N ILE A 180 -12.29 -8.07 -1.75
CA ILE A 180 -11.45 -8.67 -0.71
C ILE A 180 -11.17 -10.13 -1.07
N TRP A 181 -10.00 -10.37 -1.66
CA TRP A 181 -9.58 -11.70 -2.10
C TRP A 181 -9.19 -12.62 -0.94
N LYS A 182 -9.86 -13.78 -0.82
CA LYS A 182 -9.45 -14.86 0.09
C LYS A 182 -8.25 -15.62 -0.48
N SER A 183 -7.49 -16.30 0.38
CA SER A 183 -6.26 -17.01 -0.02
C SER A 183 -6.47 -17.99 -1.18
N GLY A 184 -7.53 -18.83 -1.11
CA GLY A 184 -7.86 -19.75 -2.21
C GLY A 184 -8.22 -19.03 -3.52
N GLN A 185 -8.93 -17.91 -3.45
CA GLN A 185 -9.29 -17.10 -4.63
C GLN A 185 -8.04 -16.46 -5.26
N ARG A 186 -7.10 -15.97 -4.45
CA ARG A 186 -5.81 -15.44 -4.95
C ARG A 186 -5.02 -16.50 -5.70
N GLY A 187 -4.98 -17.73 -5.18
CA GLY A 187 -4.33 -18.86 -5.86
C GLY A 187 -4.93 -19.14 -7.24
N VAL A 188 -6.26 -19.17 -7.35
CA VAL A 188 -6.96 -19.37 -8.63
C VAL A 188 -6.75 -18.18 -9.57
N MET A 189 -6.83 -16.96 -9.05
CA MET A 189 -6.64 -15.73 -9.81
C MET A 189 -5.23 -15.65 -10.40
N LYS A 190 -4.19 -16.05 -9.64
CA LYS A 190 -2.81 -16.12 -10.14
C LYS A 190 -2.69 -17.00 -11.38
N GLY A 191 -3.30 -18.19 -11.37
CA GLY A 191 -3.33 -19.07 -12.53
C GLY A 191 -4.09 -18.46 -13.73
N ALA A 192 -5.15 -17.67 -13.46
CA ALA A 192 -5.85 -16.93 -14.50
C ALA A 192 -4.98 -15.81 -15.11
N VAL A 193 -4.27 -15.06 -14.27
CA VAL A 193 -3.33 -14.00 -14.68
C VAL A 193 -2.20 -14.55 -15.56
N GLU A 194 -1.65 -15.72 -15.22
CA GLU A 194 -0.61 -16.38 -16.03
C GLU A 194 -1.11 -16.77 -17.43
N LYS A 195 -2.39 -17.17 -17.55
CA LYS A 195 -3.01 -17.42 -18.86
C LYS A 195 -3.23 -16.12 -19.63
N LEU A 196 -3.76 -15.10 -18.96
CA LEU A 196 -3.94 -13.77 -19.55
C LEU A 196 -2.62 -13.19 -20.06
N GLN A 197 -1.52 -13.39 -19.34
CA GLN A 197 -0.19 -12.97 -19.78
C GLN A 197 0.21 -13.59 -21.14
N LYS A 198 -0.22 -14.81 -21.44
CA LYS A 198 0.09 -15.43 -22.74
C LYS A 198 -0.77 -14.86 -23.87
N ALA A 199 -1.96 -14.35 -23.54
CA ALA A 199 -2.92 -13.78 -24.47
C ALA A 199 -2.67 -12.29 -24.76
N VAL A 200 -2.27 -11.50 -23.76
CA VAL A 200 -2.05 -10.05 -23.93
C VAL A 200 -0.72 -9.81 -24.65
N PRO A 201 -0.72 -9.08 -25.79
CA PRO A 201 0.50 -8.77 -26.55
C PRO A 201 1.60 -8.13 -25.68
N PRO A 202 2.88 -8.35 -26.01
CA PRO A 202 3.97 -7.63 -25.36
C PRO A 202 3.86 -6.12 -25.61
N MET A 203 4.33 -5.31 -24.67
CA MET A 203 4.48 -3.87 -24.89
C MET A 203 5.60 -3.63 -25.91
N PRO A 204 5.46 -2.64 -26.82
CA PRO A 204 6.51 -2.32 -27.79
C PRO A 204 7.69 -1.55 -27.16
N PHE A 205 7.62 -1.25 -25.86
CA PHE A 205 8.61 -0.49 -25.09
C PHE A 205 8.88 -1.15 -23.73
N ALA A 206 9.90 -0.66 -23.02
CA ALA A 206 10.23 -1.18 -21.70
C ALA A 206 9.16 -0.79 -20.66
N PRO A 207 8.84 -1.66 -19.67
CA PRO A 207 7.79 -1.38 -18.69
C PRO A 207 7.95 -0.07 -17.91
N LYS A 208 9.19 0.40 -17.69
CA LYS A 208 9.48 1.67 -17.03
C LYS A 208 8.99 2.90 -17.81
N ASP A 209 8.87 2.78 -19.13
CA ASP A 209 8.51 3.89 -20.03
C ASP A 209 6.99 3.94 -20.27
N PHE A 210 6.23 2.98 -19.73
CA PHE A 210 4.80 2.81 -19.97
C PHE A 210 3.98 4.10 -19.82
N TRP A 211 4.13 4.82 -18.71
CA TRP A 211 3.29 6.00 -18.44
C TRP A 211 3.54 7.13 -19.43
N LYS A 212 4.80 7.32 -19.83
CA LYS A 212 5.18 8.30 -20.85
C LYS A 212 4.56 7.92 -22.20
N GLU A 213 4.79 6.69 -22.64
CA GLU A 213 4.32 6.19 -23.93
C GLU A 213 2.79 6.16 -24.02
N ALA A 214 2.12 5.85 -22.91
CA ALA A 214 0.66 5.87 -22.81
C ALA A 214 0.06 7.28 -22.96
N ASP A 215 0.71 8.29 -22.37
CA ASP A 215 0.24 9.68 -22.42
C ASP A 215 0.46 10.33 -23.80
N GLU A 216 1.45 9.84 -24.56
CA GLU A 216 1.78 10.30 -25.92
C GLU A 216 0.85 9.71 -27.00
N GLN A 217 0.08 8.65 -26.71
CA GLN A 217 -0.83 8.06 -27.71
C GLN A 217 -2.00 8.98 -28.06
N PRO A 218 -2.56 8.92 -29.29
CA PRO A 218 -3.84 9.54 -29.63
C PRO A 218 -4.99 9.03 -28.75
N VAL A 219 -5.99 9.86 -28.47
CA VAL A 219 -7.13 9.54 -27.58
C VAL A 219 -7.86 8.27 -28.04
N GLU A 220 -8.00 8.10 -29.35
CA GLU A 220 -8.68 6.98 -29.99
C GLU A 220 -7.95 5.65 -29.76
N LEU A 221 -6.61 5.69 -29.70
CA LEU A 221 -5.76 4.52 -29.43
C LEU A 221 -5.59 4.27 -27.93
N ARG A 222 -5.66 5.31 -27.08
CA ARG A 222 -5.56 5.18 -25.62
C ARG A 222 -6.61 4.22 -25.07
N GLN A 223 -7.86 4.33 -25.49
CA GLN A 223 -8.91 3.49 -24.89
C GLN A 223 -8.68 1.98 -25.09
N LYS A 224 -8.12 1.58 -26.23
CA LYS A 224 -7.92 0.16 -26.58
C LYS A 224 -6.52 -0.34 -26.27
N LEU A 225 -5.48 0.31 -26.79
CA LEU A 225 -4.11 -0.17 -26.68
C LEU A 225 -3.50 0.12 -25.31
N VAL A 226 -3.73 1.31 -24.74
CA VAL A 226 -3.17 1.65 -23.41
C VAL A 226 -3.79 0.78 -22.33
N THR A 227 -5.06 0.39 -22.44
CA THR A 227 -5.69 -0.53 -21.48
C THR A 227 -5.00 -1.91 -21.51
N LEU A 228 -4.69 -2.45 -22.70
CA LEU A 228 -3.95 -3.71 -22.84
C LEU A 228 -2.52 -3.59 -22.32
N TRP A 229 -1.83 -2.50 -22.64
CA TRP A 229 -0.49 -2.23 -22.12
C TRP A 229 -0.48 -2.05 -20.60
N ALA A 230 -1.51 -1.44 -20.01
CA ALA A 230 -1.67 -1.30 -18.56
C ALA A 230 -1.82 -2.68 -17.89
N MET A 231 -2.60 -3.59 -18.48
CA MET A 231 -2.67 -4.97 -17.99
C MET A 231 -1.31 -5.65 -18.07
N ARG A 232 -0.58 -5.48 -19.18
CA ARG A 232 0.76 -6.06 -19.35
C ARG A 232 1.76 -5.51 -18.33
N TRP A 233 1.72 -4.20 -18.10
CA TRP A 233 2.52 -3.50 -17.12
C TRP A 233 2.26 -4.02 -15.70
N LEU A 234 0.98 -4.14 -15.31
CA LEU A 234 0.57 -4.70 -14.01
C LEU A 234 1.09 -6.11 -13.78
N ILE A 235 0.97 -6.98 -14.79
CA ILE A 235 1.46 -8.35 -14.75
C ILE A 235 2.99 -8.37 -14.60
N HIS A 236 3.70 -7.45 -15.25
CA HIS A 236 5.14 -7.32 -15.11
C HIS A 236 5.55 -6.84 -13.70
N MET A 237 4.85 -5.85 -13.14
CA MET A 237 5.14 -5.34 -11.79
C MET A 237 4.97 -6.40 -10.70
N ASP A 238 4.06 -7.37 -10.88
CA ASP A 238 3.95 -8.51 -9.98
C ASP A 238 5.21 -9.40 -9.97
N LYS A 239 5.86 -9.56 -11.13
CA LYS A 239 7.12 -10.33 -11.25
C LYS A 239 8.29 -9.56 -10.66
N GLU A 240 8.44 -8.28 -11.00
CA GLU A 240 9.48 -7.42 -10.45
C GLU A 240 9.36 -7.28 -8.93
N GLY A 241 8.14 -7.20 -8.40
CA GLY A 241 7.89 -7.20 -6.95
C GLY A 241 8.45 -8.44 -6.25
N LYS A 242 8.25 -9.63 -6.84
CA LYS A 242 8.79 -10.90 -6.33
C LYS A 242 10.31 -10.96 -6.40
N ILE A 243 10.89 -10.55 -7.53
CA ILE A 243 12.34 -10.54 -7.72
C ILE A 243 13.01 -9.55 -6.76
N ALA A 244 12.44 -8.35 -6.61
CA ALA A 244 12.96 -7.35 -5.70
C ALA A 244 12.85 -7.80 -4.24
N HIS A 245 11.76 -8.48 -3.85
CA HIS A 245 11.64 -9.05 -2.52
C HIS A 245 12.71 -10.11 -2.26
N GLN A 246 12.92 -11.03 -3.19
CA GLN A 246 13.99 -12.04 -3.12
C GLN A 246 15.37 -11.38 -2.96
N ARG A 247 15.68 -10.36 -3.78
CA ARG A 247 16.93 -9.61 -3.69
C ARG A 247 17.09 -8.89 -2.36
N THR A 248 16.01 -8.33 -1.82
CA THR A 248 16.04 -7.72 -0.49
C THR A 248 16.32 -8.78 0.56
N GLU A 249 15.61 -9.92 0.58
CA GLU A 249 15.89 -11.01 1.52
C GLU A 249 17.35 -11.50 1.41
N ASP A 250 17.84 -11.71 0.20
CA ASP A 250 19.23 -12.11 -0.05
C ASP A 250 20.22 -11.04 0.46
N PHE A 251 19.92 -9.75 0.29
CA PHE A 251 20.71 -8.64 0.82
C PHE A 251 20.69 -8.59 2.34
N LEU A 252 19.51 -8.67 2.98
CA LEU A 252 19.38 -8.67 4.45
C LEU A 252 20.10 -9.87 5.07
N MET A 253 20.11 -11.02 4.38
CA MET A 253 20.81 -12.23 4.80
C MET A 253 22.32 -12.17 4.58
N SER A 254 22.82 -11.30 3.71
CA SER A 254 24.25 -11.17 3.38
C SER A 254 24.92 -9.93 3.96
N ASP A 255 24.15 -8.95 4.43
CA ASP A 255 24.68 -7.76 5.10
C ASP A 255 25.07 -8.12 6.55
N GLU A 256 26.38 -8.16 6.80
CA GLU A 256 26.96 -8.38 8.12
C GLU A 256 26.44 -7.38 9.16
N ARG A 257 25.98 -6.18 8.76
CA ARG A 257 25.37 -5.21 9.69
C ARG A 257 23.97 -5.61 10.13
N HIS A 258 23.18 -6.28 9.30
CA HIS A 258 21.87 -6.79 9.70
C HIS A 258 21.97 -8.10 10.48
N GLN A 259 22.96 -8.93 10.17
CA GLN A 259 23.31 -10.05 11.05
C GLN A 259 23.85 -9.55 12.39
N SER A 260 24.66 -8.47 12.40
CA SER A 260 25.08 -7.78 13.62
C SER A 260 23.89 -7.19 14.35
N GLU A 261 22.95 -6.48 13.71
CA GLU A 261 21.79 -5.88 14.39
C GLU A 261 20.78 -6.93 14.92
N MET A 262 20.59 -8.06 14.23
CA MET A 262 19.84 -9.21 14.78
C MET A 262 20.59 -9.90 15.92
N ALA A 263 21.92 -10.03 15.80
CA ALA A 263 22.78 -10.55 16.86
C ALA A 263 22.91 -9.57 18.03
N ASP A 264 22.83 -8.26 17.80
CA ASP A 264 22.86 -7.16 18.77
C ASP A 264 21.49 -7.02 19.42
N GLY A 265 20.39 -7.39 18.75
CA GLY A 265 19.09 -7.61 19.40
C GLY A 265 19.11 -8.76 20.42
N ILE A 266 20.05 -9.73 20.27
CA ILE A 266 20.26 -10.85 21.19
C ILE A 266 21.42 -10.56 22.17
N ALA A 267 22.46 -9.83 21.75
CA ALA A 267 23.62 -9.41 22.55
C ALA A 267 23.34 -8.15 23.37
N SER A 268 22.27 -7.41 23.07
CA SER A 268 21.70 -6.30 23.86
C SER A 268 21.29 -6.70 25.28
N MET A 269 21.27 -8.00 25.61
CA MET A 269 21.14 -8.45 26.99
C MET A 269 22.46 -8.39 27.79
N ALA A 270 23.61 -8.08 27.16
CA ALA A 270 24.92 -8.11 27.80
C ALA A 270 25.93 -7.07 27.25
N GLY A 271 25.85 -5.82 27.74
CA GLY A 271 26.91 -4.77 27.65
C GLY A 271 26.89 -3.93 26.37
N ASP A 272 27.25 -2.64 26.32
CA ASP A 272 27.83 -1.68 27.28
C ASP A 272 27.51 -0.23 26.83
N ILE A 273 27.10 0.61 27.78
CA ILE A 273 27.40 2.06 27.97
C ILE A 273 27.16 3.10 26.85
N ASP A 274 27.18 2.81 25.54
CA ASP A 274 27.04 3.82 24.48
C ASP A 274 25.61 3.95 23.91
N GLU A 275 24.73 2.96 24.13
CA GLU A 275 23.36 2.98 23.60
C GLU A 275 22.45 4.02 24.31
N LEU A 276 22.84 4.53 25.47
CA LEU A 276 22.09 5.54 26.23
C LEU A 276 22.59 6.97 25.99
N SER A 277 23.69 7.15 25.23
CA SER A 277 24.33 8.46 25.04
C SER A 277 23.42 9.47 24.34
N TYR A 278 22.48 9.00 23.52
CA TYR A 278 21.47 9.84 22.88
C TYR A 278 20.53 10.51 23.90
N LEU A 279 20.31 9.91 25.07
CA LEU A 279 19.50 10.52 26.14
C LEU A 279 20.21 11.68 26.83
N ASP A 280 21.48 11.91 26.53
CA ASP A 280 22.28 13.04 27.00
C ASP A 280 22.29 14.23 26.04
N ASP A 281 21.84 14.06 24.78
CA ASP A 281 21.72 15.17 23.84
C ASP A 281 20.40 15.92 24.11
N PRO A 282 20.45 17.17 24.63
CA PRO A 282 19.24 17.96 24.85
C PRO A 282 18.45 18.19 23.56
N ARG A 283 19.10 18.13 22.39
CA ARG A 283 18.45 18.34 21.09
C ARG A 283 17.52 17.19 20.71
N ILE A 284 17.70 15.99 21.26
CA ILE A 284 16.79 14.86 21.03
C ILE A 284 15.43 15.11 21.71
N PHE A 285 15.45 15.79 22.85
CA PHE A 285 14.24 16.30 23.51
C PHE A 285 13.78 17.65 22.96
N HIS A 286 14.40 18.18 21.89
CA HIS A 286 14.01 19.45 21.26
C HIS A 286 13.66 19.35 19.76
N ARG A 287 14.07 18.29 19.03
CA ARG A 287 13.47 17.86 17.75
C ARG A 287 12.21 17.03 18.02
N LEU A 288 11.29 17.67 18.74
CA LEU A 288 10.29 17.09 19.63
C LEU A 288 9.22 16.23 18.95
N ASP A 289 8.77 16.58 17.75
CA ASP A 289 7.44 16.14 17.33
C ASP A 289 7.38 14.63 17.03
N LEU A 290 8.35 14.11 16.27
CA LEU A 290 8.38 12.68 15.92
C LEU A 290 8.71 11.79 17.13
N PHE A 291 9.70 12.18 17.95
CA PHE A 291 10.07 11.40 19.13
C PHE A 291 8.98 11.44 20.21
N ASN A 292 8.35 12.59 20.43
CA ASN A 292 7.23 12.68 21.36
C ASN A 292 6.01 11.90 20.86
N ALA A 293 5.72 11.98 19.57
CA ALA A 293 4.66 11.19 18.96
C ALA A 293 4.90 9.69 19.16
N LEU A 294 6.15 9.22 18.95
CA LEU A 294 6.55 7.86 19.25
C LEU A 294 6.24 7.51 20.71
N MET A 295 6.60 8.39 21.64
CA MET A 295 6.42 8.22 23.09
C MET A 295 4.98 8.35 23.61
N THR A 296 4.02 8.74 22.77
CA THR A 296 2.59 8.74 23.15
C THR A 296 2.18 7.32 23.61
N PRO A 297 1.66 7.15 24.83
CA PRO A 297 1.34 5.83 25.37
C PRO A 297 0.34 5.05 24.51
N VAL A 298 0.60 3.76 24.33
CA VAL A 298 -0.36 2.82 23.76
C VAL A 298 -1.26 2.29 24.87
N GLU A 299 -2.57 2.37 24.68
CA GLU A 299 -3.55 1.83 25.63
C GLU A 299 -3.49 0.30 25.67
N ASP A 300 -3.49 -0.29 26.87
CA ASP A 300 -3.30 -1.74 27.05
C ASP A 300 -4.57 -2.56 26.71
N ASP A 301 -5.75 -1.94 26.65
CA ASP A 301 -7.06 -2.59 26.52
C ASP A 301 -7.83 -2.24 25.23
N ILE A 302 -7.14 -1.73 24.21
CA ILE A 302 -7.75 -1.38 22.91
C ILE A 302 -8.48 -2.58 22.32
N GLN A 303 -9.81 -2.47 22.22
CA GLN A 303 -10.63 -3.45 21.53
C GLN A 303 -10.89 -2.99 20.09
N PRO A 304 -10.44 -3.75 19.07
CA PRO A 304 -10.76 -3.44 17.70
C PRO A 304 -12.28 -3.45 17.48
N LEU A 305 -12.77 -2.45 16.76
CA LEU A 305 -14.15 -2.37 16.35
C LEU A 305 -14.52 -3.59 15.49
N PRO A 306 -15.79 -4.06 15.56
CA PRO A 306 -16.23 -5.22 14.78
C PRO A 306 -16.07 -4.96 13.27
N PRO A 307 -15.80 -6.01 12.47
CA PRO A 307 -15.72 -5.89 11.01
C PRO A 307 -17.01 -5.29 10.43
N GLN A 308 -16.87 -4.43 9.41
CA GLN A 308 -18.01 -3.91 8.65
C GLN A 308 -18.42 -4.89 7.54
N GLU A 309 -19.68 -4.81 7.12
CA GLU A 309 -20.13 -5.51 5.92
C GLU A 309 -19.51 -4.86 4.68
N HIS A 310 -19.00 -5.70 3.78
CA HIS A 310 -18.37 -5.26 2.54
C HIS A 310 -19.21 -5.73 1.36
N THR A 311 -19.64 -4.78 0.52
CA THR A 311 -20.31 -5.09 -0.75
C THR A 311 -19.32 -4.89 -1.88
N PRO A 312 -18.60 -5.93 -2.33
CA PRO A 312 -17.61 -5.76 -3.38
C PRO A 312 -18.31 -5.31 -4.67
N TRP A 313 -17.65 -4.44 -5.43
CA TRP A 313 -18.17 -3.96 -6.72
C TRP A 313 -18.36 -5.08 -7.76
N MET A 314 -17.73 -6.24 -7.52
CA MET A 314 -17.85 -7.45 -8.32
C MET A 314 -17.63 -8.67 -7.42
N ASP A 315 -18.46 -9.70 -7.59
CA ASP A 315 -18.27 -10.96 -6.87
C ASP A 315 -16.91 -11.60 -7.24
N PRO A 316 -16.14 -12.12 -6.26
CA PRO A 316 -14.83 -12.70 -6.54
C PRO A 316 -14.83 -13.86 -7.54
N SER A 317 -15.88 -14.69 -7.59
CA SER A 317 -15.98 -15.78 -8.57
C SER A 317 -16.23 -15.24 -9.97
N VAL A 318 -17.08 -14.22 -10.11
CA VAL A 318 -17.31 -13.52 -11.38
C VAL A 318 -16.01 -12.86 -11.86
N ALA A 319 -15.25 -12.25 -10.96
CA ALA A 319 -13.96 -11.65 -11.27
C ALA A 319 -12.92 -12.67 -11.75
N ILE A 320 -12.90 -13.87 -11.16
CA ILE A 320 -12.05 -14.97 -11.62
C ILE A 320 -12.48 -15.43 -13.02
N ASP A 321 -13.77 -15.66 -13.23
CA ASP A 321 -14.30 -16.10 -14.52
C ASP A 321 -14.06 -15.05 -15.62
N LEU A 322 -14.12 -13.76 -15.26
CA LEU A 322 -13.77 -12.64 -16.13
C LEU A 322 -12.32 -12.75 -16.61
N VAL A 323 -11.36 -12.90 -15.68
CA VAL A 323 -9.93 -13.02 -16.04
C VAL A 323 -9.64 -14.32 -16.79
N GLN A 324 -10.41 -15.38 -16.53
CA GLN A 324 -10.31 -16.64 -17.25
C GLN A 324 -10.98 -16.62 -18.63
N GLY A 325 -11.72 -15.56 -18.99
CA GLY A 325 -12.45 -15.47 -20.24
C GLY A 325 -13.63 -16.45 -20.35
N LYS A 326 -14.24 -16.84 -19.22
CA LYS A 326 -15.33 -17.83 -19.14
C LYS A 326 -16.74 -17.25 -19.22
N LEU A 327 -16.89 -15.93 -19.18
CA LEU A 327 -18.21 -15.31 -19.20
C LEU A 327 -18.89 -15.55 -20.55
N VAL A 328 -20.09 -16.15 -20.50
CA VAL A 328 -20.79 -16.81 -21.62
C VAL A 328 -21.14 -15.86 -22.79
N ASN A 329 -21.17 -14.55 -22.53
CA ASN A 329 -21.40 -13.50 -23.54
C ASN A 329 -20.09 -12.82 -24.02
N ILE A 330 -18.95 -13.33 -23.57
CA ILE A 330 -17.60 -12.84 -23.86
C ILE A 330 -16.75 -14.02 -24.38
N ASN A 331 -17.36 -14.88 -25.20
CA ASN A 331 -16.59 -15.84 -25.98
C ASN A 331 -15.67 -15.04 -26.89
N GLY A 332 -14.39 -15.00 -26.52
CA GLY A 332 -13.39 -14.20 -27.19
C GLY A 332 -12.96 -12.94 -26.45
N LEU A 333 -12.89 -12.86 -25.11
CA LEU A 333 -12.06 -11.79 -24.51
C LEU A 333 -10.60 -11.95 -24.97
N VAL A 334 -10.05 -13.16 -24.86
CA VAL A 334 -8.70 -13.49 -25.32
C VAL A 334 -8.58 -13.30 -26.84
N ASP A 335 -9.59 -13.72 -27.61
CA ASP A 335 -9.58 -13.56 -29.07
C ASP A 335 -9.81 -12.10 -29.49
N ALA A 336 -10.67 -11.35 -28.80
CA ALA A 336 -10.89 -9.92 -29.00
C ALA A 336 -9.64 -9.13 -28.64
N MET A 337 -9.01 -9.41 -27.49
CA MET A 337 -7.74 -8.81 -27.08
C MET A 337 -6.62 -9.15 -28.06
N SER A 338 -6.60 -10.38 -28.60
CA SER A 338 -5.66 -10.78 -29.64
C SER A 338 -5.92 -10.07 -30.97
N SER A 339 -7.20 -9.84 -31.32
CA SER A 339 -7.61 -9.10 -32.52
C SER A 339 -7.45 -7.58 -32.41
N MET A 340 -7.39 -7.03 -31.19
CA MET A 340 -7.16 -5.60 -30.91
C MET A 340 -5.67 -5.21 -30.99
N GLY A 341 -4.76 -6.19 -30.99
CA GLY A 341 -3.32 -5.99 -31.14
C GLY A 341 -2.80 -6.12 -32.57
N MET A 342 -3.70 -6.36 -33.55
CA MET A 342 -3.46 -6.22 -34.99
C MET A 342 -4.19 -4.97 -35.50
#